data_AF-A0A6I8SXB1-F1
#
_entry.id   AF-A0A6I8SXB1-F1
#
_cell.length_a   1.000
_cell.length_b   1.000
_cell.length_c   1.000
_cell.angle_alpha   90.00
_cell.angle_beta   90.00
_cell.angle_gamma   90.00
#
_symmetry.space_group_name_H-M   'P 1'
#
loop_
_entity.id
_entity.type
_entity.pdbx_description
1 polymer ?
#
loop_
_entity_poly.entity_id
_entity_poly.type
_entity_poly.pdbx_seq_one_letter_code
_entity_poly.pdbx_strand_id
1 'polypeptide(L)'
;MSKSLKKIVEESREKNVPDIDMCDRGIANMLDVPGLFTLSHITQLILSHNKLTTVPPNIADLKNLEVLNFFNNQIEELPTQISSLQKLKHLNLGMNRLNSLPRGFGSLPALEVLDLTYNNMNENSLPGNFFYLTTLRALYLSDNDFEILPPDIGKLTKLQIVSNLSKFLENQFTFAALVRLESSNLDLTGQKQVFKAENNPWVTPIADQFQVGVSHVFEYIRSETYKYLYGRHMQANPEPPKKNNDKSKKISRKPLAAKNK
;
A
#
# COMPACT_ATOMS: atom_id res chain seq x y z
N MET A 1 1.56 -23.48 21.72
CA MET A 1 1.85 -22.24 20.97
C MET A 1 2.67 -21.25 21.81
N SER A 2 2.19 -20.77 22.97
CA SER A 2 2.89 -19.70 23.71
C SER A 2 4.30 -20.04 24.20
N LYS A 3 4.61 -21.29 24.59
CA LYS A 3 5.98 -21.70 24.99
C LYS A 3 7.01 -21.51 23.88
N SER A 4 6.65 -21.79 22.63
CA SER A 4 7.55 -21.62 21.47
C SER A 4 7.76 -20.14 21.15
N LEU A 5 6.73 -19.31 21.28
CA LEU A 5 6.80 -17.87 21.02
C LEU A 5 7.62 -17.15 22.09
N LYS A 6 7.43 -17.54 23.35
CA LYS A 6 8.23 -17.07 24.48
C LYS A 6 9.72 -17.37 24.26
N LYS A 7 10.05 -18.59 23.82
CA LYS A 7 11.43 -18.97 23.49
C LYS A 7 12.06 -18.07 22.41
N ILE A 8 11.32 -17.73 21.35
CA ILE A 8 11.81 -16.81 20.29
C ILE A 8 12.12 -15.42 20.86
N VAL A 9 11.22 -14.89 21.70
CA VAL A 9 11.41 -13.59 22.38
C VAL A 9 12.62 -13.61 23.31
N GLU A 10 12.77 -14.66 24.11
CA GLU A 10 13.89 -14.84 25.02
C GLU A 10 15.22 -14.97 24.26
N GLU A 11 15.27 -15.78 23.21
CA GLU A 11 16.46 -15.93 22.37
C GLU A 11 16.87 -14.62 21.69
N SER A 12 15.91 -13.86 21.15
CA SER A 12 16.19 -12.54 20.57
C SER A 12 16.73 -11.57 21.63
N ARG A 13 16.20 -11.60 22.86
CA ARG A 13 16.66 -10.77 23.97
C ARG A 13 18.08 -11.15 24.41
N GLU A 14 18.35 -12.44 24.60
CA GLU A 14 19.64 -12.93 25.10
C GLU A 14 20.77 -12.72 24.08
N LYS A 15 20.48 -12.96 22.80
CA LYS A 15 21.46 -12.86 21.71
C LYS A 15 21.46 -11.49 21.04
N ASN A 16 20.62 -10.56 21.49
CA ASN A 16 20.44 -9.23 20.91
C ASN A 16 20.16 -9.29 19.39
N VAL A 17 19.37 -10.26 18.95
CA VAL A 17 19.04 -10.44 17.53
C VAL A 17 17.99 -9.40 17.14
N PRO A 18 18.26 -8.54 16.13
CA PRO A 18 17.37 -7.44 15.77
C PRO A 18 16.15 -7.90 14.95
N ASP A 19 16.21 -9.10 14.39
CA ASP A 19 15.19 -9.63 13.49
C ASP A 19 14.37 -10.72 14.19
N ILE A 20 13.04 -10.56 14.20
CA ILE A 20 12.12 -11.54 14.76
C ILE A 20 11.21 -12.07 13.67
N ASP A 21 11.30 -13.38 13.44
CA ASP A 21 10.41 -14.11 12.53
C ASP A 21 9.44 -15.00 13.30
N MET A 22 8.16 -14.65 13.19
CA MET A 22 7.00 -15.38 13.72
C MET A 22 6.00 -15.72 12.61
N CYS A 23 6.49 -15.96 11.39
CA CYS A 23 5.68 -16.40 10.26
C CYS A 23 4.98 -17.76 10.52
N ASP A 24 3.71 -17.88 10.10
CA ASP A 24 2.88 -19.10 10.18
C ASP A 24 2.87 -19.76 11.58
N ARG A 25 2.72 -18.93 12.63
CA ARG A 25 2.66 -19.39 14.03
C ARG A 25 1.24 -19.52 14.57
N GLY A 26 0.23 -19.16 13.79
CA GLY A 26 -1.18 -19.18 14.18
C GLY A 26 -1.55 -18.13 15.24
N ILE A 27 -0.79 -17.04 15.35
CA ILE A 27 -1.00 -15.97 16.32
C ILE A 27 -2.30 -15.23 15.97
N ALA A 28 -3.23 -15.16 16.91
CA ALA A 28 -4.49 -14.41 16.75
C ALA A 28 -4.44 -13.03 17.43
N ASN A 29 -3.69 -12.92 18.53
CA ASN A 29 -3.51 -11.67 19.27
C ASN A 29 -2.03 -11.48 19.61
N MET A 30 -1.48 -10.31 19.26
CA MET A 30 -0.08 -10.00 19.55
C MET A 30 0.21 -9.88 21.06
N LEU A 31 -0.81 -9.56 21.88
CA LEU A 31 -0.67 -9.50 23.34
C LEU A 31 -0.42 -10.89 23.96
N ASP A 32 -0.75 -11.97 23.24
CA ASP A 32 -0.47 -13.34 23.70
C ASP A 32 1.00 -13.74 23.52
N VAL A 33 1.82 -12.88 22.91
CA VAL A 33 3.27 -13.08 22.73
C VAL A 33 4.02 -12.41 23.89
N PRO A 34 4.40 -13.16 24.94
CA PRO A 34 4.89 -12.54 26.17
C PRO A 34 6.23 -11.85 25.93
N GLY A 35 6.33 -10.58 26.34
CA GLY A 35 7.57 -9.81 26.25
C GLY A 35 7.89 -9.21 24.88
N LEU A 36 7.08 -9.43 23.84
CA LEU A 36 7.35 -8.91 22.49
C LEU A 36 7.62 -7.39 22.48
N PHE A 37 6.74 -6.60 23.08
CA PHE A 37 6.81 -5.13 23.08
C PHE A 37 7.93 -4.55 23.95
N THR A 38 8.61 -5.38 24.73
CA THR A 38 9.73 -4.95 25.58
C THR A 38 11.08 -5.02 24.85
N LEU A 39 11.11 -5.61 23.65
CA LEU A 39 12.32 -5.79 22.86
C LEU A 39 12.65 -4.51 22.09
N SER A 40 13.21 -3.52 22.77
CA SER A 40 13.52 -2.22 22.18
C SER A 40 14.63 -2.27 21.12
N HIS A 41 15.42 -3.34 21.06
CA HIS A 41 16.54 -3.49 20.13
C HIS A 41 16.14 -3.97 18.73
N ILE A 42 14.91 -4.47 18.55
CA ILE A 42 14.51 -5.07 17.27
C ILE A 42 14.27 -4.02 16.21
N THR A 43 14.68 -4.35 14.98
CA THR A 43 14.50 -3.53 13.78
C THR A 43 13.58 -4.20 12.77
N GLN A 44 13.40 -5.52 12.83
CA GLN A 44 12.50 -6.24 11.92
C GLN A 44 11.55 -7.17 12.67
N LEU A 45 10.27 -7.09 12.36
CA LEU A 45 9.23 -7.97 12.91
C LEU A 45 8.39 -8.56 11.78
N ILE A 46 8.47 -9.88 11.61
CA ILE A 46 7.73 -10.64 10.61
C ILE A 46 6.63 -11.45 11.29
N LEU A 47 5.38 -11.10 11.01
CA LEU A 47 4.17 -11.73 11.53
C LEU A 47 3.25 -12.19 10.39
N SER A 48 3.84 -12.50 9.22
CA SER A 48 3.09 -12.94 8.05
C SER A 48 2.42 -14.30 8.24
N HIS A 49 1.32 -14.55 7.53
CA HIS A 49 0.59 -15.83 7.56
C HIS A 49 0.06 -16.21 8.96
N ASN A 50 -0.38 -15.23 9.75
CA ASN A 50 -1.02 -15.46 11.05
C ASN A 50 -2.53 -15.22 10.97
N LYS A 51 -3.19 -15.07 12.13
CA LYS A 51 -4.63 -14.87 12.26
C LYS A 51 -4.95 -13.56 12.98
N LEU A 52 -4.05 -12.57 12.88
CA LEU A 52 -4.20 -11.28 13.56
C LEU A 52 -5.42 -10.54 13.01
N THR A 53 -6.31 -10.10 13.90
CA THR A 53 -7.47 -9.27 13.55
C THR A 53 -7.27 -7.80 13.94
N THR A 54 -6.46 -7.55 14.97
CA THR A 54 -6.12 -6.21 15.46
C THR A 54 -4.63 -6.11 15.77
N VAL A 55 -4.11 -4.88 15.74
CA VAL A 55 -2.75 -4.56 16.18
C VAL A 55 -2.84 -3.69 17.44
N PRO A 56 -2.25 -4.09 18.58
CA PRO A 56 -2.35 -3.31 19.81
C PRO A 56 -1.51 -2.02 19.73
N PRO A 57 -1.91 -0.95 20.44
CA PRO A 57 -1.13 0.30 20.54
C PRO A 57 0.32 0.13 20.96
N ASN A 58 0.64 -0.93 21.72
CA ASN A 58 1.99 -1.28 22.15
C ASN A 58 2.97 -1.54 21.01
N ILE A 59 2.51 -1.69 19.77
CA ILE A 59 3.41 -1.72 18.61
C ILE A 59 4.36 -0.51 18.58
N ALA A 60 3.92 0.64 19.09
CA ALA A 60 4.72 1.86 19.21
C ALA A 60 5.89 1.77 20.20
N ASP A 61 5.89 0.78 21.11
CA ASP A 61 6.96 0.57 22.07
C ASP A 61 8.24 0.03 21.37
N LEU A 62 8.10 -0.54 20.16
CA LEU A 62 9.20 -1.01 19.31
C LEU A 62 9.86 0.15 18.55
N LYS A 63 10.46 1.09 19.30
CA LYS A 63 10.95 2.38 18.79
C LYS A 63 12.01 2.28 17.67
N ASN A 64 12.71 1.16 17.58
CA ASN A 64 13.77 0.94 16.58
C ASN A 64 13.29 0.17 15.34
N LEU A 65 12.00 -0.15 15.24
CA LEU A 65 11.46 -0.94 14.15
C LEU A 65 11.58 -0.21 12.81
N GLU A 66 12.23 -0.87 11.85
CA GLU A 66 12.42 -0.40 10.46
C GLU A 66 11.57 -1.19 9.46
N VAL A 67 11.33 -2.47 9.72
CA VAL A 67 10.53 -3.37 8.87
C VAL A 67 9.44 -4.04 9.70
N LEU A 68 8.20 -3.89 9.26
CA LEU A 68 7.04 -4.55 9.85
C LEU A 68 6.24 -5.26 8.76
N ASN A 69 6.13 -6.59 8.89
CA ASN A 69 5.42 -7.41 7.91
C ASN A 69 4.23 -8.13 8.56
N PHE A 70 3.03 -7.72 8.15
CA PHE A 70 1.75 -8.33 8.51
C PHE A 70 1.06 -9.00 7.33
N PHE A 71 1.80 -9.34 6.27
CA PHE A 71 1.25 -9.96 5.07
C PHE A 71 0.40 -11.20 5.37
N ASN A 72 -0.77 -11.30 4.75
CA ASN A 72 -1.69 -12.43 4.90
C ASN A 72 -2.13 -12.66 6.36
N ASN A 73 -2.87 -11.69 6.88
CA ASN A 73 -3.56 -11.74 8.17
C ASN A 73 -5.04 -11.34 7.97
N GLN A 74 -5.76 -11.00 9.04
CA GLN A 74 -7.16 -10.58 9.00
C GLN A 74 -7.35 -9.19 9.63
N ILE A 75 -6.33 -8.34 9.55
CA ILE A 75 -6.32 -7.03 10.23
C ILE A 75 -7.37 -6.13 9.58
N GLU A 76 -8.29 -5.62 10.39
CA GLU A 76 -9.36 -4.72 9.95
C GLU A 76 -9.02 -3.25 10.17
N GLU A 77 -8.24 -2.96 11.20
CA GLU A 77 -7.81 -1.61 11.58
C GLU A 77 -6.39 -1.60 12.17
N LEU A 78 -5.73 -0.44 12.06
CA LEU A 78 -4.45 -0.17 12.70
C LEU A 78 -4.62 0.87 13.82
N PRO A 79 -3.86 0.76 14.92
CA PRO A 79 -3.88 1.75 15.99
C PRO A 79 -3.26 3.06 15.51
N THR A 80 -3.74 4.21 15.99
CA THR A 80 -3.18 5.52 15.64
C THR A 80 -1.69 5.64 16.01
N GLN A 81 -1.28 4.92 17.06
CA GLN A 81 0.09 4.83 17.57
C GLN A 81 1.07 4.22 16.57
N ILE A 82 0.64 3.52 15.52
CA ILE A 82 1.58 3.06 14.47
C ILE A 82 2.36 4.23 13.88
N SER A 83 1.74 5.41 13.82
CA SER A 83 2.33 6.65 13.28
C SER A 83 3.49 7.20 14.13
N SER A 84 3.71 6.69 15.34
CA SER A 84 4.84 7.12 16.19
C SER A 84 6.13 6.34 15.92
N LEU A 85 6.11 5.32 15.06
CA LEU A 85 7.30 4.54 14.72
C LEU A 85 8.26 5.37 13.85
N GLN A 86 9.21 6.04 14.50
CA GLN A 86 10.10 7.03 13.87
C GLN A 86 11.06 6.44 12.84
N LYS A 87 11.36 5.15 12.93
CA LYS A 87 12.33 4.48 12.04
C LYS A 87 11.69 3.56 11.02
N LEU A 88 10.36 3.42 11.01
CA LEU A 88 9.67 2.47 10.14
C LEU A 88 9.80 2.91 8.68
N LYS A 89 10.50 2.09 7.89
CA LYS A 89 10.75 2.30 6.45
C LYS A 89 9.87 1.41 5.58
N HIS A 90 9.62 0.19 6.02
CA HIS A 90 8.88 -0.81 5.25
C HIS A 90 7.70 -1.36 6.05
N LEU A 91 6.50 -1.14 5.55
CA LEU A 91 5.27 -1.66 6.14
C LEU A 91 4.50 -2.49 5.10
N ASN A 92 4.41 -3.79 5.35
CA ASN A 92 3.63 -4.70 4.52
C ASN A 92 2.33 -5.08 5.24
N LEU A 93 1.21 -4.67 4.66
CA LEU A 93 -0.16 -4.97 5.10
C LEU A 93 -0.95 -5.68 4.00
N GLY A 94 -0.27 -6.25 3.02
CA GLY A 94 -0.91 -6.97 1.91
C GLY A 94 -1.73 -8.17 2.40
N MET A 95 -2.80 -8.51 1.67
CA MET A 95 -3.72 -9.59 2.02
C MET A 95 -4.27 -9.47 3.45
N ASN A 96 -4.89 -8.34 3.76
CA ASN A 96 -5.60 -8.10 5.02
C ASN A 96 -7.06 -7.68 4.74
N ARG A 97 -7.75 -7.12 5.73
CA ARG A 97 -9.14 -6.68 5.62
C ARG A 97 -9.31 -5.17 5.80
N LEU A 98 -8.22 -4.40 5.71
CA LEU A 98 -8.21 -2.97 5.99
C LEU A 98 -9.21 -2.23 5.11
N ASN A 99 -10.02 -1.39 5.76
CA ASN A 99 -10.97 -0.50 5.09
C ASN A 99 -10.56 0.98 5.21
N SER A 100 -9.57 1.30 6.05
CA SER A 100 -9.08 2.65 6.30
C SER A 100 -7.70 2.61 6.96
N LEU A 101 -6.95 3.70 6.84
CA LEU A 101 -5.75 3.96 7.63
C LEU A 101 -6.09 4.93 8.77
N PRO A 102 -5.45 4.82 9.94
CA PRO A 102 -5.75 5.65 11.09
C PRO A 102 -5.40 7.12 10.86
N ARG A 103 -6.05 8.01 11.60
CA ARG A 103 -5.65 9.42 11.65
C ARG A 103 -4.19 9.53 12.09
N GLY A 104 -3.44 10.43 11.46
CA GLY A 104 -2.02 10.60 11.77
C GLY A 104 -1.10 9.69 10.96
N PHE A 105 -1.60 8.73 10.17
CA PHE A 105 -0.76 7.80 9.41
C PHE A 105 0.29 8.50 8.52
N GLY A 106 -0.07 9.66 7.96
CA GLY A 106 0.85 10.47 7.17
C GLY A 106 1.99 11.14 7.93
N SER A 107 2.07 10.96 9.25
CA SER A 107 3.13 11.49 10.11
C SER A 107 4.31 10.52 10.29
N LEU A 108 4.31 9.36 9.61
CA LEU A 108 5.46 8.45 9.60
C LEU A 108 6.64 9.11 8.88
N PRO A 109 7.72 9.47 9.60
CA PRO A 109 8.75 10.35 9.03
C PRO A 109 9.67 9.63 8.04
N ALA A 110 9.81 8.31 8.17
CA ALA A 110 10.79 7.51 7.43
C ALA A 110 10.16 6.46 6.49
N LEU A 111 8.84 6.44 6.33
CA LEU A 111 8.18 5.38 5.57
C LEU A 111 8.48 5.49 4.07
N GLU A 112 9.17 4.49 3.53
CA GLU A 112 9.57 4.43 2.11
C GLU A 112 8.70 3.47 1.30
N VAL A 113 8.26 2.37 1.90
CA VAL A 113 7.48 1.33 1.21
C VAL A 113 6.25 0.97 2.01
N LEU A 114 5.09 1.07 1.36
CA LEU A 114 3.79 0.69 1.91
C LEU A 114 3.09 -0.26 0.94
N ASP A 115 2.84 -1.48 1.40
CA ASP A 115 2.04 -2.46 0.66
C ASP A 115 0.65 -2.63 1.30
N LEU A 116 -0.39 -2.30 0.55
CA LEU A 116 -1.81 -2.41 0.93
C LEU A 116 -2.57 -3.30 -0.07
N THR A 117 -1.87 -4.10 -0.87
CA THR A 117 -2.43 -4.97 -1.90
C THR A 117 -3.44 -5.96 -1.30
N TYR A 118 -4.53 -6.28 -1.99
CA TYR A 118 -5.59 -7.19 -1.51
C TYR A 118 -6.18 -6.76 -0.15
N ASN A 119 -6.70 -5.53 -0.07
CA ASN A 119 -7.48 -5.04 1.08
C ASN A 119 -8.89 -4.60 0.62
N ASN A 120 -9.59 -3.83 1.46
CA ASN A 120 -10.93 -3.31 1.21
C ASN A 120 -10.94 -1.77 1.12
N MET A 121 -9.83 -1.16 0.70
CA MET A 121 -9.66 0.29 0.68
C MET A 121 -10.31 0.96 -0.54
N ASN A 122 -10.77 2.19 -0.39
CA ASN A 122 -11.33 3.05 -1.43
C ASN A 122 -10.82 4.49 -1.26
N GLU A 123 -11.36 5.44 -2.02
CA GLU A 123 -10.90 6.84 -2.04
C GLU A 123 -10.98 7.53 -0.69
N ASN A 124 -11.94 7.12 0.16
CA ASN A 124 -12.16 7.65 1.50
C ASN A 124 -11.35 6.93 2.59
N SER A 125 -10.61 5.89 2.22
CA SER A 125 -9.81 5.08 3.17
C SER A 125 -8.49 5.73 3.56
N LEU A 126 -8.00 6.69 2.76
CA LEU A 126 -6.75 7.41 3.03
C LEU A 126 -7.05 8.67 3.86
N PRO A 127 -6.42 8.87 5.03
CA PRO A 127 -6.62 10.08 5.84
C PRO A 127 -6.05 11.31 5.13
N GLY A 128 -6.59 12.50 5.41
CA GLY A 128 -6.17 13.73 4.70
C GLY A 128 -4.67 14.05 4.80
N ASN A 129 -3.99 13.63 5.88
CA ASN A 129 -2.55 13.81 6.03
C ASN A 129 -1.71 12.73 5.34
N PHE A 130 -2.30 11.67 4.77
CA PHE A 130 -1.58 10.59 4.07
C PHE A 130 -0.59 11.12 3.02
N PHE A 131 -0.99 12.17 2.33
CA PHE A 131 -0.19 12.81 1.27
C PHE A 131 0.98 13.66 1.80
N TYR A 132 1.24 13.66 3.11
CA TYR A 132 2.42 14.27 3.74
C TYR A 132 3.59 13.29 3.91
N LEU A 133 3.43 12.04 3.48
CA LEU A 133 4.51 11.03 3.44
C LEU A 133 5.53 11.35 2.35
N THR A 134 6.30 12.43 2.54
CA THR A 134 7.32 12.90 1.59
C THR A 134 8.50 11.94 1.40
N THR A 135 8.60 10.90 2.23
CA THR A 135 9.59 9.83 2.13
C THR A 135 9.09 8.62 1.34
N LEU A 136 7.80 8.52 1.03
CA LEU A 136 7.22 7.35 0.39
C LEU A 136 7.71 7.20 -1.05
N ARG A 137 8.24 6.03 -1.37
CA ARG A 137 8.82 5.66 -2.67
C ARG A 137 8.02 4.57 -3.36
N ALA A 138 7.40 3.66 -2.61
CA ALA A 138 6.57 2.63 -3.20
C ALA A 138 5.25 2.50 -2.43
N LEU A 139 4.16 2.54 -3.18
CA LEU A 139 2.79 2.40 -2.68
C LEU A 139 2.07 1.36 -3.52
N TYR A 140 1.78 0.20 -2.93
CA TYR A 140 1.03 -0.85 -3.59
C TYR A 140 -0.44 -0.83 -3.14
N LEU A 141 -1.37 -0.64 -4.07
CA LEU A 141 -2.80 -0.53 -3.81
C LEU A 141 -3.63 -1.53 -4.63
N SER A 142 -2.98 -2.50 -5.29
CA SER A 142 -3.65 -3.46 -6.17
C SER A 142 -4.73 -4.26 -5.43
N ASP A 143 -5.77 -4.69 -6.14
CA ASP A 143 -6.86 -5.50 -5.59
C ASP A 143 -7.60 -4.87 -4.39
N ASN A 144 -7.80 -3.56 -4.44
CA ASN A 144 -8.67 -2.79 -3.54
C ASN A 144 -9.99 -2.38 -4.22
N ASP A 145 -10.74 -1.45 -3.63
CA ASP A 145 -11.99 -0.86 -4.14
C ASP A 145 -11.78 0.59 -4.65
N PHE A 146 -10.54 1.03 -4.92
CA PHE A 146 -10.28 2.36 -5.49
C PHE A 146 -10.73 2.45 -6.95
N GLU A 147 -11.47 3.50 -7.27
CA GLU A 147 -11.84 3.90 -8.63
C GLU A 147 -11.07 5.15 -9.06
N ILE A 148 -10.85 6.07 -8.11
CA ILE A 148 -10.14 7.33 -8.34
C ILE A 148 -9.02 7.45 -7.30
N LEU A 149 -7.90 8.08 -7.67
CA LEU A 149 -6.85 8.45 -6.74
C LEU A 149 -7.07 9.92 -6.44
N PRO A 150 -7.09 10.32 -5.17
CA PRO A 150 -7.20 11.73 -4.82
C PRO A 150 -6.09 12.54 -5.51
N PRO A 151 -6.38 13.75 -6.03
CA PRO A 151 -5.38 14.60 -6.69
C PRO A 151 -4.15 14.89 -5.83
N ASP A 152 -4.31 14.85 -4.51
CA ASP A 152 -3.25 15.00 -3.53
C ASP A 152 -2.16 13.93 -3.60
N ILE A 153 -2.35 12.82 -4.33
CA ILE A 153 -1.29 11.82 -4.59
C ILE A 153 -0.03 12.46 -5.20
N GLY A 154 -0.19 13.54 -5.97
CA GLY A 154 0.94 14.30 -6.52
C GLY A 154 1.79 15.04 -5.48
N LYS A 155 1.35 15.14 -4.22
CA LYS A 155 2.18 15.68 -3.11
C LYS A 155 3.25 14.69 -2.63
N LEU A 156 3.14 13.40 -3.00
CA LEU A 156 4.12 12.38 -2.69
C LEU A 156 5.29 12.46 -3.68
N THR A 157 6.14 13.48 -3.51
CA THR A 157 7.17 13.86 -4.48
C THR A 157 8.27 12.82 -4.71
N LYS A 158 8.48 11.88 -3.78
CA LYS A 158 9.47 10.79 -3.90
C LYS A 158 8.88 9.48 -4.41
N LEU A 159 7.58 9.45 -4.73
CA LEU A 159 6.88 8.22 -5.07
C LEU A 159 7.33 7.71 -6.44
N GLN A 160 7.95 6.53 -6.43
CA GLN A 160 8.51 5.84 -7.59
C GLN A 160 7.63 4.70 -8.09
N ILE A 161 6.79 4.09 -7.24
CA ILE A 161 5.91 2.96 -7.58
C ILE A 161 4.52 3.23 -7.03
N VAL A 162 3.50 3.18 -7.89
CA VAL A 162 2.08 3.14 -7.55
C VAL A 162 1.38 2.02 -8.31
N SER A 163 1.11 0.89 -7.66
CA SER A 163 0.36 -0.19 -8.31
C SER A 163 -1.14 -0.03 -8.05
N ASN A 164 -1.93 0.22 -9.10
CA ASN A 164 -3.38 0.02 -9.07
C ASN A 164 -3.91 -0.36 -10.46
N LEU A 165 -4.54 -1.54 -10.57
CA LEU A 165 -5.08 -2.07 -11.81
C LEU A 165 -6.56 -1.73 -11.98
N SER A 166 -6.87 -1.30 -13.21
CA SER A 166 -8.14 -1.43 -13.96
C SER A 166 -9.12 -0.25 -14.04
N LYS A 167 -9.00 0.84 -13.26
CA LYS A 167 -10.02 1.93 -13.30
C LYS A 167 -9.50 3.36 -13.44
N PHE A 168 -8.19 3.52 -13.56
CA PHE A 168 -7.53 4.73 -13.05
C PHE A 168 -7.56 5.99 -13.91
N LEU A 169 -7.98 5.98 -15.17
CA LEU A 169 -7.79 7.19 -16.02
C LEU A 169 -8.97 7.47 -16.94
N GLU A 170 -10.16 7.58 -16.37
CA GLU A 170 -11.27 8.26 -17.06
C GLU A 170 -11.28 9.78 -16.81
N ASN A 171 -10.50 10.28 -15.85
CA ASN A 171 -10.50 11.70 -15.49
C ASN A 171 -9.13 12.36 -15.70
N GLN A 172 -9.12 13.50 -16.41
CA GLN A 172 -7.96 14.35 -16.69
C GLN A 172 -7.13 14.71 -15.45
N PHE A 173 -7.78 14.80 -14.28
CA PHE A 173 -7.12 15.14 -13.00
C PHE A 173 -6.21 14.03 -12.48
N THR A 174 -6.60 12.76 -12.62
CA THR A 174 -5.78 11.62 -12.18
C THR A 174 -4.53 11.48 -13.04
N PHE A 175 -4.66 11.84 -14.30
CA PHE A 175 -3.56 11.86 -15.24
C PHE A 175 -2.60 13.04 -14.99
N ALA A 176 -3.10 14.25 -14.73
CA ALA A 176 -2.26 15.37 -14.32
C ALA A 176 -1.52 15.10 -13.00
N ALA A 177 -2.12 14.33 -12.07
CA ALA A 177 -1.48 13.92 -10.82
C ALA A 177 -0.35 12.91 -11.02
N LEU A 178 -0.51 11.93 -11.94
CA LEU A 178 0.56 10.99 -12.31
C LEU A 178 1.72 11.70 -13.03
N VAL A 179 1.39 12.67 -13.89
CA VAL A 179 2.38 13.45 -14.63
C VAL A 179 3.11 14.43 -13.71
N ARG A 180 2.47 14.91 -12.63
CA ARG A 180 3.08 15.73 -11.57
C ARG A 180 4.08 14.98 -10.68
N LEU A 181 4.21 13.65 -10.78
CA LEU A 181 5.30 12.89 -10.18
C LEU A 181 6.61 13.11 -10.97
N GLU A 182 6.99 14.39 -11.12
CA GLU A 182 7.92 14.97 -12.10
C GLU A 182 9.39 14.48 -12.00
N SER A 183 9.70 13.53 -11.13
CA SER A 183 11.08 13.04 -10.94
C SER A 183 11.19 11.53 -10.66
N SER A 184 10.09 10.80 -10.83
CA SER A 184 10.08 9.36 -10.63
C SER A 184 10.28 8.64 -11.96
N ASN A 185 11.26 7.74 -12.06
CA ASN A 185 11.43 6.82 -13.19
C ASN A 185 10.25 5.84 -13.25
N LEU A 186 9.06 6.35 -13.55
CA LEU A 186 7.80 5.64 -13.46
C LEU A 186 7.70 4.65 -14.63
N ASP A 187 7.95 3.37 -14.40
CA ASP A 187 7.78 2.32 -15.42
C ASP A 187 6.28 2.03 -15.66
N LEU A 188 5.74 2.64 -16.72
CA LEU A 188 4.33 2.55 -17.12
C LEU A 188 3.98 1.23 -17.85
N THR A 189 4.97 0.44 -18.29
CA THR A 189 4.74 -0.69 -19.23
C THR A 189 5.56 -1.95 -18.97
N GLY A 190 6.62 -1.90 -18.15
CA GLY A 190 7.52 -3.01 -17.90
C GLY A 190 7.04 -4.00 -16.85
N GLN A 191 7.78 -5.10 -16.72
CA GLN A 191 7.44 -6.20 -15.81
C GLN A 191 7.73 -5.89 -14.33
N LYS A 192 8.51 -4.83 -14.05
CA LYS A 192 8.76 -4.35 -12.69
C LYS A 192 7.72 -3.28 -12.38
N GLN A 193 6.61 -3.72 -11.81
CA GLN A 193 5.37 -2.98 -11.66
C GLN A 193 5.57 -1.63 -10.93
N VAL A 194 5.51 -0.54 -11.68
CA VAL A 194 5.58 0.83 -11.16
C VAL A 194 4.26 1.57 -11.37
N PHE A 195 3.58 1.36 -12.49
CA PHE A 195 2.17 1.72 -12.67
C PHE A 195 1.57 0.81 -13.74
N LYS A 196 0.43 0.17 -13.45
CA LYS A 196 -0.18 -0.82 -14.35
C LYS A 196 -1.68 -0.56 -14.49
N ALA A 197 -2.06 0.15 -15.55
CA ALA A 197 -3.47 0.41 -15.88
C ALA A 197 -3.86 -0.40 -17.13
N GLU A 198 -4.13 -1.70 -16.94
CA GLU A 198 -4.65 -2.59 -17.99
C GLU A 198 -6.01 -2.09 -18.51
N ASN A 199 -6.26 -2.31 -19.81
CA ASN A 199 -7.48 -1.89 -20.52
C ASN A 199 -7.73 -0.37 -20.54
N ASN A 200 -6.67 0.43 -20.43
CA ASN A 200 -6.76 1.88 -20.50
C ASN A 200 -6.24 2.40 -21.85
N PRO A 201 -7.08 3.07 -22.66
CA PRO A 201 -6.69 3.55 -23.99
C PRO A 201 -5.63 4.65 -23.95
N TRP A 202 -5.41 5.28 -22.79
CA TRP A 202 -4.45 6.36 -22.62
C TRP A 202 -3.06 5.86 -22.23
N VAL A 203 -2.95 4.68 -21.61
CA VAL A 203 -1.68 4.18 -21.05
C VAL A 203 -0.62 4.02 -22.13
N THR A 204 -0.93 3.38 -23.26
CA THR A 204 0.06 3.16 -24.32
C THR A 204 0.55 4.48 -24.93
N PRO A 205 -0.32 5.41 -25.40
CA PRO A 205 0.15 6.69 -25.93
C PRO A 205 1.00 7.48 -24.94
N ILE A 206 0.62 7.50 -23.66
CA ILE A 206 1.36 8.23 -22.62
C ILE A 206 2.71 7.56 -22.36
N ALA A 207 2.73 6.23 -22.28
CA ALA A 207 3.96 5.47 -22.05
C ALA A 207 4.98 5.71 -23.17
N ASP A 208 4.52 5.74 -24.43
CA ASP A 208 5.37 6.04 -25.58
C ASP A 208 6.01 7.43 -25.46
N GLN A 209 5.24 8.44 -25.02
CA GLN A 209 5.79 9.79 -24.79
C GLN A 209 6.74 9.84 -23.58
N PHE A 210 6.47 9.06 -22.53
CA PHE A 210 7.29 9.02 -21.33
C PHE A 210 8.68 8.42 -21.60
N GLN A 211 8.80 7.47 -22.55
CA GLN A 211 10.09 6.94 -23.02
C GLN A 211 10.98 8.03 -23.63
N VAL A 212 10.39 9.04 -24.27
CA VAL A 212 11.12 10.17 -24.86
C VAL A 212 11.49 11.20 -23.79
N GLY A 213 10.60 11.39 -22.81
CA GLY A 213 10.86 12.19 -21.62
C GLY A 213 9.61 12.93 -21.14
N VAL A 214 9.65 13.37 -19.88
CA VAL A 214 8.50 14.01 -19.21
C VAL A 214 8.01 15.26 -19.96
N SER A 215 8.91 16.03 -20.59
CA SER A 215 8.54 17.20 -21.40
C SER A 215 7.63 16.83 -22.57
N HIS A 216 7.90 15.72 -23.25
CA HIS A 216 7.11 15.25 -24.39
C HIS A 216 5.73 14.75 -23.94
N VAL A 217 5.63 14.16 -22.75
CA VAL A 217 4.33 13.84 -22.15
C VAL A 217 3.50 15.10 -22.01
N PHE A 218 4.06 16.18 -21.44
CA PHE A 218 3.31 17.43 -21.31
C PHE A 218 2.95 18.09 -22.65
N GLU A 219 3.83 18.03 -23.65
CA GLU A 219 3.52 18.51 -25.00
C GLU A 219 2.38 17.71 -25.63
N TYR A 220 2.41 16.38 -25.50
CA TYR A 220 1.33 15.50 -25.95
C TYR A 220 0.01 15.83 -25.25
N ILE A 221 0.00 16.00 -23.93
CA ILE A 221 -1.22 16.37 -23.18
C ILE A 221 -1.79 17.73 -23.62
N ARG A 222 -0.90 18.67 -23.94
CA ARG A 222 -1.30 20.01 -24.43
C ARG A 222 -1.67 20.02 -25.91
N SER A 223 -1.34 18.95 -26.64
CA SER A 223 -1.59 18.87 -28.09
C SER A 223 -3.08 18.88 -28.40
N GLU A 224 -3.43 19.45 -29.55
CA GLU A 224 -4.79 19.41 -30.06
C GLU A 224 -5.26 17.98 -30.32
N THR A 225 -4.34 17.07 -30.67
CA THR A 225 -4.61 15.64 -30.83
C THR A 225 -5.12 15.02 -29.54
N TYR A 226 -4.43 15.25 -28.41
CA TYR A 226 -4.87 14.74 -27.12
C TYR A 226 -6.20 15.38 -26.70
N LYS A 227 -6.35 16.70 -26.84
CA LYS A 227 -7.60 17.40 -26.51
C LYS A 227 -8.78 16.88 -27.33
N TYR A 228 -8.57 16.62 -28.62
CA TYR A 228 -9.60 16.07 -29.51
C TYR A 228 -9.97 14.64 -29.12
N LEU A 229 -8.99 13.76 -28.93
CA LEU A 229 -9.23 12.38 -28.50
C LEU A 229 -9.92 12.33 -27.14
N TYR A 230 -9.50 13.17 -26.20
CA TYR A 230 -10.07 13.26 -24.86
C TYR A 230 -11.50 13.80 -24.92
N GLY A 231 -11.72 14.88 -25.68
CA GLY A 231 -13.04 15.44 -25.92
C GLY A 231 -13.99 14.41 -26.54
N ARG A 232 -13.54 13.64 -27.54
CA ARG A 232 -14.32 12.56 -28.15
C ARG A 232 -14.62 11.43 -27.15
N HIS A 233 -13.65 11.07 -26.30
CA HIS A 233 -13.83 10.07 -25.25
C HIS A 233 -14.87 10.52 -24.20
N MET A 234 -14.78 11.77 -23.73
CA MET A 234 -15.76 12.34 -22.80
C MET A 234 -17.15 12.47 -23.42
N GLN A 235 -17.25 12.84 -24.70
CA GLN A 235 -18.51 12.90 -25.43
C GLN A 235 -19.14 11.52 -25.65
N ALA A 236 -18.32 10.48 -25.83
CA ALA A 236 -18.79 9.10 -25.92
C ALA A 236 -19.38 8.59 -24.60
N ASN A 237 -19.13 9.30 -23.49
CA ASN A 237 -19.57 8.96 -22.13
C ASN A 237 -19.49 7.45 -21.86
N PRO A 238 -18.31 6.82 -22.06
CA PRO A 238 -18.17 5.41 -21.78
C PRO A 238 -18.54 5.16 -20.32
N GLU A 239 -19.40 4.17 -20.08
CA GLU A 239 -19.74 3.82 -18.70
C GLU A 239 -18.44 3.43 -17.97
N PRO A 240 -18.15 4.02 -16.79
CA PRO A 240 -17.03 3.56 -15.98
C PRO A 240 -17.15 2.05 -15.77
N PRO A 241 -16.03 1.28 -15.78
CA PRO A 241 -16.05 -0.13 -15.49
C PRO A 241 -16.90 -0.36 -14.25
N LYS A 242 -18.01 -1.09 -14.42
CA LYS A 242 -19.02 -1.27 -13.38
C LYS A 242 -18.33 -1.59 -12.05
N LYS A 243 -18.77 -0.94 -10.97
CA LYS A 243 -18.37 -1.34 -9.61
C LYS A 243 -18.51 -2.85 -9.53
N ASN A 244 -17.41 -3.54 -9.27
CA ASN A 244 -17.52 -4.97 -9.02
C ASN A 244 -18.16 -5.12 -7.63
N ASN A 245 -19.49 -5.09 -7.63
CA ASN A 245 -20.31 -5.28 -6.44
C ASN A 245 -20.29 -6.75 -6.02
N ASP A 246 -19.88 -7.67 -6.91
CA ASP A 246 -19.62 -9.06 -6.57
C ASP A 246 -18.28 -9.18 -5.83
N LYS A 247 -18.35 -8.86 -4.54
CA LYS A 247 -17.22 -8.94 -3.62
C LYS A 247 -16.97 -10.37 -3.11
N SER A 248 -17.76 -11.36 -3.55
CA SER A 248 -17.64 -12.77 -3.13
C SER A 248 -16.32 -13.41 -3.57
N LYS A 249 -15.71 -12.89 -4.65
CA LYS A 249 -14.46 -13.39 -5.20
C LYS A 249 -13.22 -12.76 -4.55
N LYS A 250 -13.36 -11.67 -3.78
CA LYS A 250 -12.22 -10.98 -3.14
C LYS A 250 -11.55 -11.88 -2.12
N ILE A 251 -10.26 -12.13 -2.31
CA ILE A 251 -9.45 -13.00 -1.44
C ILE A 251 -9.45 -12.46 0.00
N SER A 252 -9.33 -11.13 0.18
CA SER A 252 -9.40 -10.46 1.48
C SER A 252 -10.68 -10.74 2.27
N ARG A 253 -11.80 -11.01 1.59
CA ARG A 253 -13.12 -11.25 2.20
C ARG A 253 -13.43 -12.73 2.41
N LYS A 254 -12.62 -13.63 1.85
CA LYS A 254 -12.77 -15.06 2.08
C LYS A 254 -12.23 -15.42 3.48
N PRO A 255 -12.86 -16.36 4.20
CA PRO A 255 -12.22 -16.99 5.35
C PRO A 255 -10.90 -17.61 4.89
N LEU A 256 -9.84 -17.51 5.71
CA LEU A 256 -8.62 -18.29 5.46
C LEU A 256 -9.04 -19.76 5.34
N ALA A 257 -8.77 -20.39 4.19
CA ALA A 257 -8.97 -21.81 4.04
C ALA A 257 -8.22 -22.49 5.19
N ALA A 258 -8.93 -23.22 6.04
CA ALA A 258 -8.28 -24.05 7.04
C ALA A 258 -7.35 -24.98 6.28
N LYS A 259 -6.02 -24.86 6.48
CA LYS A 259 -5.10 -25.92 6.07
C LYS A 259 -5.66 -27.19 6.72
N ASN A 260 -6.18 -28.10 5.91
CA ASN A 260 -6.60 -29.41 6.38
C ASN A 260 -5.40 -30.03 7.11
N LYS A 261 -5.67 -30.53 8.31
CA LYS A 261 -4.71 -31.15 9.22
C LYS A 261 -3.89 -32.26 8.54
#